data_AF-A0A1A8D4E1-F1
#
_entry.id   AF-A0A1A8D4E1-F1
#
_cell.length_a   1.000
_cell.length_b   1.000
_cell.length_c   1.000
_cell.angle_alpha   90.00
_cell.angle_beta   90.00
_cell.angle_gamma   90.00
#
_symmetry.space_group_name_H-M   'P 1'
#
loop_
_entity.id
_entity.type
_entity.pdbx_description
1 polymer ?
#
loop_
_entity_poly.entity_id
_entity_poly.type
_entity_poly.pdbx_seq_one_letter_code
_entity_poly.pdbx_strand_id
1 'polypeptide(L)'
;DALIPRPRGELPKLCAAGLVALATMGVVVSSPDGFLGMVALAALVVTLGPLLHGLCLLAEELRHHSNTRYRACRHMLPACGLWGKTLLAAGLAGLFLYLTKQLLPPRDQCWELLVLVPAVYALLKSLGVMGPSEVEVSGICEGRKMNVAHGLAWSFYLGYLQLVLPRLENSIAAFCAAHHRSTPLWSRGSRKLLILVPLSANISHKLEDEDDNISFLENLPNNEIDRAGVRGRVYKHSVYRVKDGQGAAHDCAVEYATPLLTLYRMSQERSAGFGEPERRQQVLLFYRTLQDVLEQSLECRNRYKLILLSDEHEDDPHFLSKAILRHLDRDISGWPCCKHLQLRSSSRRSPNKPRPRKTTALTKHAPDQTRPHVPVELPGAPLVVKIIRHKVKRYYWDQQEREEFCLHPLPEQETKHLWD
;
A
#
# COMPACT_ATOMS: atom_id res chain seq x y z
N ASP A 1 -20.16 28.92 10.88
CA ASP A 1 -19.86 27.78 11.77
C ASP A 1 -20.68 26.49 11.56
N ALA A 2 -21.80 26.50 10.81
CA ALA A 2 -22.62 25.30 10.60
C ALA A 2 -22.08 24.28 9.55
N LEU A 3 -21.04 24.63 8.80
CA LEU A 3 -20.49 23.80 7.72
C LEU A 3 -19.37 22.85 8.17
N ILE A 4 -18.80 23.07 9.37
CA ILE A 4 -17.71 22.24 9.88
C ILE A 4 -18.31 21.07 10.67
N PRO A 5 -18.11 19.82 10.24
CA PRO A 5 -18.62 18.66 10.97
C PRO A 5 -17.97 18.59 12.36
N ARG A 6 -18.80 18.37 13.38
CA ARG A 6 -18.34 18.16 14.76
C ARG A 6 -17.72 16.76 14.90
N PRO A 7 -16.77 16.56 15.84
CA PRO A 7 -16.27 15.23 16.14
C PRO A 7 -17.40 14.31 16.57
N ARG A 8 -17.28 13.03 16.21
CA ARG A 8 -18.29 12.02 16.50
C ARG A 8 -18.34 11.72 17.99
N GLY A 9 -19.56 11.65 18.52
CA GLY A 9 -19.82 11.31 19.92
C GLY A 9 -20.17 9.83 20.14
N GLU A 10 -20.50 9.52 21.38
CA GLU A 10 -20.79 8.16 21.86
C GLU A 10 -22.26 7.73 21.68
N LEU A 11 -23.07 8.58 21.03
CA LEU A 11 -24.52 8.39 20.89
C LEU A 11 -24.93 7.03 20.30
N PRO A 12 -24.27 6.49 19.25
CA PRO A 12 -24.66 5.18 18.70
C PRO A 12 -24.53 4.05 19.72
N LYS A 13 -23.56 4.12 20.64
CA LYS A 13 -23.36 3.09 21.68
C LYS A 13 -24.48 3.15 22.72
N LEU A 14 -24.90 4.36 23.11
CA LEU A 14 -26.03 4.56 24.03
C LEU A 14 -27.34 4.08 23.42
N CYS A 15 -27.59 4.40 22.15
CA CYS A 15 -28.77 3.91 21.43
C CYS A 15 -28.79 2.37 21.35
N ALA A 16 -27.64 1.74 21.05
CA ALA A 16 -27.53 0.29 21.01
C ALA A 16 -27.81 -0.35 22.38
N ALA A 17 -27.26 0.21 23.46
CA ALA A 17 -27.52 -0.27 24.82
C ALA A 17 -29.00 -0.15 25.20
N GLY A 18 -29.65 0.96 24.86
CA GLY A 18 -31.09 1.16 25.07
C GLY A 18 -31.94 0.15 24.30
N LEU A 19 -31.62 -0.12 23.03
CA LEU A 19 -32.33 -1.12 22.22
C LEU A 19 -32.20 -2.53 22.80
N VAL A 20 -31.01 -2.92 23.26
CA VAL A 20 -30.79 -4.23 23.89
C VAL A 20 -31.60 -4.35 25.19
N ALA A 21 -31.63 -3.30 26.01
CA ALA A 21 -32.40 -3.30 27.26
C ALA A 21 -33.91 -3.46 27.00
N LEU A 22 -34.45 -2.72 26.02
CA LEU A 22 -35.86 -2.81 25.64
C LEU A 22 -36.22 -4.18 25.05
N ALA A 23 -35.38 -4.72 24.17
CA ALA A 23 -35.59 -6.05 23.60
C ALA A 23 -35.56 -7.14 24.68
N THR A 24 -34.61 -7.06 25.61
CA THR A 24 -34.50 -8.01 26.72
C THR A 24 -35.73 -7.93 27.63
N MET A 25 -36.19 -6.72 27.96
CA MET A 25 -37.41 -6.52 28.76
C MET A 25 -38.64 -7.15 28.08
N GLY A 26 -38.82 -6.92 26.77
CA GLY A 26 -39.95 -7.45 26.02
C GLY A 26 -39.97 -8.99 25.99
N VAL A 27 -38.81 -9.62 25.81
CA VAL A 27 -38.73 -11.10 25.77
C VAL A 27 -38.93 -11.71 27.15
N VAL A 28 -38.37 -11.13 28.21
CA VAL A 28 -38.56 -11.60 29.60
C VAL A 28 -40.04 -11.56 30.00
N VAL A 29 -40.78 -10.53 29.57
CA VAL A 29 -42.23 -10.42 29.81
C VAL A 29 -43.03 -11.46 29.03
N SER A 30 -42.59 -11.81 27.82
CA SER A 30 -43.37 -12.67 26.90
C SER A 30 -43.12 -14.16 27.09
N SER A 31 -41.88 -14.58 27.38
CA SER A 31 -41.50 -16.00 27.47
C SER A 31 -40.24 -16.18 28.33
N PRO A 32 -40.38 -16.47 29.63
CA PRO A 32 -39.23 -16.63 30.53
C PRO A 32 -38.48 -17.96 30.33
N ASP A 33 -39.15 -19.00 29.83
CA ASP A 33 -38.59 -20.35 29.73
C ASP A 33 -37.74 -20.54 28.46
N GLY A 34 -36.55 -21.16 28.59
CA GLY A 34 -35.70 -21.51 27.43
C GLY A 34 -34.92 -20.36 26.77
N PHE A 35 -35.29 -19.10 27.04
CA PHE A 35 -34.70 -17.91 26.42
C PHE A 35 -33.17 -17.82 26.62
N LEU A 36 -32.68 -18.07 27.84
CA LEU A 36 -31.25 -17.94 28.15
C LEU A 36 -30.37 -18.91 27.35
N GLY A 37 -30.84 -20.15 27.14
CA GLY A 37 -30.12 -21.14 26.33
C GLY A 37 -30.04 -20.74 24.86
N MET A 38 -31.13 -20.23 24.30
CA MET A 38 -31.17 -19.74 22.91
C MET A 38 -30.31 -18.50 22.71
N VAL A 39 -30.30 -17.56 23.66
CA VAL A 39 -29.42 -16.39 23.65
C VAL A 39 -27.96 -16.81 23.72
N ALA A 40 -27.63 -17.79 24.57
CA ALA A 40 -26.26 -18.32 24.66
C ALA A 40 -25.80 -18.96 23.35
N LEU A 41 -26.67 -19.74 22.70
CA LEU A 41 -26.39 -20.36 21.40
C LEU A 41 -26.20 -19.30 20.31
N ALA A 42 -27.10 -18.32 20.24
CA ALA A 42 -27.01 -17.22 19.28
C ALA A 42 -25.74 -16.39 19.48
N ALA A 43 -25.38 -16.07 20.73
CA ALA A 43 -24.16 -15.34 21.07
C ALA A 43 -22.90 -16.12 20.65
N LEU A 44 -22.88 -17.45 20.86
CA LEU A 44 -21.77 -18.29 20.42
C LEU A 44 -21.65 -18.33 18.89
N VAL A 45 -22.77 -18.50 18.18
CA VAL A 45 -22.81 -18.51 16.72
C VAL A 45 -22.30 -17.18 16.14
N VAL A 46 -22.77 -16.04 16.66
CA VAL A 46 -22.35 -14.71 16.21
C VAL A 46 -20.87 -14.44 16.50
N THR A 47 -20.33 -14.97 17.60
CA THR A 47 -18.91 -14.78 17.95
C THR A 47 -17.96 -15.75 17.21
N LEU A 48 -18.45 -16.93 16.78
CA LEU A 48 -17.68 -17.87 15.95
C LEU A 48 -17.48 -17.37 14.52
N GLY A 49 -18.44 -16.62 13.96
CA GLY A 49 -18.33 -16.07 12.60
C GLY A 49 -17.06 -15.23 12.36
N PRO A 50 -16.78 -14.20 13.18
CA PRO A 50 -15.55 -13.41 13.11
C PRO A 50 -14.27 -14.23 13.28
N LEU A 51 -14.28 -15.27 14.12
CA LEU A 51 -13.13 -16.17 14.28
C LEU A 51 -12.87 -16.97 13.00
N LEU A 52 -13.92 -17.52 12.39
CA LEU A 52 -13.80 -18.26 11.13
C LEU A 52 -13.33 -17.34 9.99
N HIS A 53 -13.88 -16.12 9.90
CA HIS A 53 -13.40 -15.13 8.94
C HIS A 53 -11.93 -14.73 9.21
N GLY A 54 -11.54 -14.59 10.47
CA GLY A 54 -10.16 -14.35 10.88
C GLY A 54 -9.19 -15.44 10.44
N LEU A 55 -9.63 -16.71 10.40
CA LEU A 55 -8.84 -17.82 9.85
C LEU A 55 -8.63 -17.67 8.34
N CYS A 56 -9.65 -17.20 7.61
CA CYS A 56 -9.51 -16.91 6.18
C CYS A 56 -8.47 -15.80 5.94
N LEU A 57 -8.53 -14.71 6.73
CA LEU A 57 -7.55 -13.62 6.65
C LEU A 57 -6.13 -14.09 7.03
N LEU A 58 -6.02 -14.91 8.09
CA LEU A 58 -4.74 -15.48 8.49
C LEU A 58 -4.12 -16.34 7.39
N ALA A 59 -4.92 -17.11 6.64
CA ALA A 59 -4.42 -17.92 5.54
C ALA A 59 -3.82 -17.07 4.42
N GLU A 60 -4.43 -15.93 4.10
CA GLU A 60 -3.91 -14.98 3.11
C GLU A 60 -2.63 -14.30 3.60
N GLU A 61 -2.65 -13.79 4.83
CA GLU A 61 -1.51 -13.10 5.44
C GLU A 61 -0.31 -14.04 5.65
N LEU A 62 -0.54 -15.31 6.06
CA LEU A 62 0.52 -16.32 6.16
C LEU A 62 1.21 -16.56 4.82
N ARG A 63 0.44 -16.67 3.74
CA ARG A 63 0.95 -17.02 2.41
C ARG A 63 1.67 -15.87 1.72
N HIS A 64 1.11 -14.66 1.79
CA HIS A 64 1.57 -13.55 0.95
C HIS A 64 2.33 -12.46 1.72
N HIS A 65 2.12 -12.35 3.03
CA HIS A 65 2.54 -11.17 3.80
C HIS A 65 3.28 -11.45 5.10
N SER A 66 3.50 -12.72 5.45
CA SER A 66 4.21 -13.12 6.67
C SER A 66 5.58 -12.45 6.75
N ASN A 67 6.45 -12.62 5.76
CA ASN A 67 7.79 -12.04 5.82
C ASN A 67 7.85 -10.52 5.61
N THR A 68 6.87 -9.91 4.95
CA THR A 68 6.91 -8.49 4.57
C THR A 68 6.22 -7.55 5.56
N ARG A 69 5.17 -8.03 6.25
CA ARG A 69 4.34 -7.20 7.14
C ARG A 69 4.42 -7.63 8.61
N TYR A 70 4.60 -8.91 8.89
CA TYR A 70 4.59 -9.45 10.25
C TYR A 70 5.75 -10.41 10.49
N ARG A 71 6.89 -9.90 11.01
CA ARG A 71 8.10 -10.70 11.29
C ARG A 71 7.86 -11.99 12.09
N ALA A 72 6.76 -12.10 12.85
CA ALA A 72 6.37 -13.34 13.53
C ALA A 72 4.86 -13.59 13.53
N CYS A 73 4.49 -14.88 13.45
CA CYS A 73 3.10 -15.37 13.47
C CYS A 73 2.30 -14.90 14.71
N ARG A 74 2.97 -14.75 15.87
CA ARG A 74 2.32 -14.28 17.11
C ARG A 74 1.72 -12.89 17.01
N HIS A 75 2.28 -12.00 16.17
CA HIS A 75 1.72 -10.66 15.96
C HIS A 75 0.57 -10.65 14.94
N MET A 76 0.47 -11.71 14.14
CA MET A 76 -0.54 -11.81 13.08
C MET A 76 -1.88 -12.32 13.60
N LEU A 77 -1.87 -13.22 14.60
CA LEU A 77 -3.09 -13.75 15.22
C LEU A 77 -3.98 -12.64 15.83
N PRO A 78 -3.45 -11.67 16.63
CA PRO A 78 -4.24 -10.54 17.08
C PRO A 78 -4.69 -9.63 15.94
N ALA A 79 -3.85 -9.42 14.91
CA ALA A 79 -4.18 -8.56 13.78
C ALA A 79 -5.34 -9.12 12.92
N CYS A 80 -5.42 -10.45 12.79
CA CYS A 80 -6.52 -11.14 12.10
C CYS A 80 -7.77 -11.31 12.98
N GLY A 81 -7.78 -10.78 14.21
CA GLY A 81 -8.91 -10.92 15.12
C GLY A 81 -9.09 -12.33 15.70
N LEU A 82 -8.06 -13.17 15.66
CA LEU A 82 -8.06 -14.53 16.23
C LEU A 82 -7.62 -14.57 17.70
N TRP A 83 -7.22 -13.43 18.26
CA TRP A 83 -6.75 -13.31 19.64
C TRP A 83 -7.39 -12.11 20.35
N GLY A 84 -7.34 -12.11 21.69
CA GLY A 84 -7.84 -11.01 22.50
C GLY A 84 -9.35 -11.02 22.66
N LYS A 85 -10.02 -9.89 22.35
CA LYS A 85 -11.43 -9.65 22.69
C LYS A 85 -12.41 -10.61 22.01
N THR A 86 -12.16 -10.99 20.76
CA THR A 86 -13.00 -11.92 19.99
C THR A 86 -12.95 -13.33 20.55
N LEU A 87 -11.75 -13.83 20.84
CA LEU A 87 -11.56 -15.14 21.47
C LEU A 87 -12.15 -15.18 22.88
N LEU A 88 -11.96 -14.11 23.66
CA LEU A 88 -12.56 -13.97 24.98
C LEU A 88 -14.09 -13.97 24.91
N ALA A 89 -14.68 -13.23 23.96
CA ALA A 89 -16.13 -13.19 23.77
C ALA A 89 -16.69 -14.56 23.38
N ALA A 90 -16.04 -15.28 22.46
CA ALA A 90 -16.44 -16.64 22.09
C ALA A 90 -16.29 -17.63 23.25
N GLY A 91 -15.20 -17.53 24.02
CA GLY A 91 -14.99 -18.34 25.22
C GLY A 91 -16.05 -18.10 26.29
N LEU A 92 -16.41 -16.83 26.55
CA LEU A 92 -17.48 -16.46 27.48
C LEU A 92 -18.86 -16.92 26.97
N ALA A 93 -19.15 -16.78 25.69
CA ALA A 93 -20.39 -17.29 25.09
C ALA A 93 -20.47 -18.83 25.18
N GLY A 94 -19.35 -19.52 24.97
CA GLY A 94 -19.26 -20.97 25.12
C GLY A 94 -19.42 -21.44 26.57
N LEU A 95 -18.83 -20.73 27.53
CA LEU A 95 -19.01 -20.97 28.96
C LEU A 95 -20.47 -20.72 29.37
N PHE A 96 -21.07 -19.62 28.92
CA PHE A 96 -22.47 -19.30 29.18
C PHE A 96 -23.38 -20.39 28.62
N LEU A 97 -23.14 -20.83 27.38
CA LEU A 97 -23.87 -21.95 26.77
C LEU A 97 -23.70 -23.23 27.60
N TYR A 98 -22.48 -23.52 28.07
CA TYR A 98 -22.20 -24.68 28.93
C TYR A 98 -23.05 -24.67 30.21
N LEU A 99 -23.14 -23.52 30.88
CA LEU A 99 -23.93 -23.33 32.09
C LEU A 99 -25.44 -23.43 31.83
N THR A 100 -25.90 -23.00 30.64
CA THR A 100 -27.33 -23.02 30.26
C THR A 100 -27.73 -24.25 29.44
N LYS A 101 -26.88 -25.28 29.32
CA LYS A 101 -27.12 -26.49 28.49
C LYS A 101 -28.43 -27.20 28.82
N GLN A 102 -28.86 -27.18 30.08
CA GLN A 102 -30.10 -27.80 30.53
C GLN A 102 -31.36 -27.10 29.99
N LEU A 103 -31.21 -25.86 29.49
CA LEU A 103 -32.28 -25.01 28.99
C LEU A 103 -32.37 -24.99 27.46
N LEU A 104 -31.59 -25.85 26.76
CA LEU A 104 -31.57 -25.91 25.30
C LEU A 104 -32.64 -26.87 24.73
N PRO A 105 -33.21 -26.55 23.54
CA PRO A 105 -34.07 -27.46 22.79
C PRO A 105 -33.31 -28.74 22.33
N PRO A 106 -34.04 -29.80 21.89
CA PRO A 106 -33.46 -31.09 21.56
C PRO A 106 -32.28 -31.04 20.57
N ARG A 107 -31.31 -31.92 20.82
CA ARG A 107 -29.90 -31.89 20.41
C ARG A 107 -29.62 -31.87 18.90
N ASP A 108 -30.57 -32.25 18.05
CA ASP A 108 -30.31 -32.51 16.62
C ASP A 108 -30.17 -31.24 15.77
N GLN A 109 -30.86 -30.14 16.08
CA GLN A 109 -30.82 -28.91 15.23
C GLN A 109 -29.71 -27.92 15.61
N CYS A 110 -29.18 -28.00 16.83
CA CYS A 110 -28.24 -27.01 17.37
C CYS A 110 -26.85 -27.07 16.71
N TRP A 111 -26.38 -28.26 16.31
CA TRP A 111 -25.06 -28.42 15.71
C TRP A 111 -25.00 -27.91 14.26
N GLU A 112 -26.08 -28.11 13.50
CA GLU A 112 -26.18 -27.58 12.13
C GLU A 112 -26.10 -26.05 12.13
N LEU A 113 -26.83 -25.39 13.02
CA LEU A 113 -26.78 -23.93 13.22
C LEU A 113 -25.39 -23.47 13.67
N LEU A 114 -24.76 -24.21 14.58
CA LEU A 114 -23.43 -23.88 15.10
C LEU A 114 -22.33 -23.92 14.03
N VAL A 115 -22.48 -24.74 13.00
CA VAL A 115 -21.51 -24.87 11.91
C VAL A 115 -21.89 -23.99 10.72
N LEU A 116 -23.15 -24.04 10.26
CA LEU A 116 -23.59 -23.41 9.03
C LEU A 116 -23.62 -21.88 9.16
N VAL A 117 -24.10 -21.34 10.27
CA VAL A 117 -24.26 -19.89 10.42
C VAL A 117 -22.91 -19.16 10.46
N PRO A 118 -21.89 -19.61 11.23
CA PRO A 118 -20.55 -19.01 11.15
C PRO A 118 -19.91 -19.13 9.76
N ALA A 119 -20.12 -20.26 9.07
CA ALA A 119 -19.63 -20.45 7.70
C ALA A 119 -20.26 -19.46 6.71
N VAL A 120 -21.58 -19.30 6.77
CA VAL A 120 -22.30 -18.30 5.97
C VAL A 120 -21.87 -16.89 6.34
N TYR A 121 -21.69 -16.58 7.63
CA TYR A 121 -21.16 -15.29 8.06
C TYR A 121 -19.80 -15.00 7.44
N ALA A 122 -18.86 -15.95 7.53
CA ALA A 122 -17.51 -15.80 6.99
C ALA A 122 -17.52 -15.59 5.47
N LEU A 123 -18.41 -16.29 4.76
CA LEU A 123 -18.63 -16.12 3.32
C LEU A 123 -19.23 -14.74 2.99
N LEU A 124 -20.27 -14.30 3.69
CA LEU A 124 -20.88 -12.98 3.45
C LEU A 124 -19.89 -11.85 3.77
N LYS A 125 -19.04 -12.04 4.77
CA LYS A 125 -17.98 -11.10 5.13
C LYS A 125 -16.88 -11.05 4.08
N SER A 126 -16.42 -12.21 3.57
CA SER A 126 -15.40 -12.26 2.51
C SER A 126 -15.90 -11.74 1.17
N LEU A 127 -17.19 -11.90 0.87
CA LEU A 127 -17.85 -11.29 -0.29
C LEU A 127 -18.10 -9.77 -0.12
N GLY A 128 -17.70 -9.17 1.00
CA GLY A 128 -17.88 -7.73 1.26
C GLY A 128 -19.33 -7.31 1.56
N VAL A 129 -20.28 -8.25 1.64
CA VAL A 129 -21.70 -7.96 1.92
C VAL A 129 -21.88 -7.37 3.32
N MET A 130 -21.08 -7.85 4.27
CA MET A 130 -21.01 -7.31 5.64
C MET A 130 -19.79 -6.39 5.82
N GLY A 131 -19.34 -5.73 4.75
CA GLY A 131 -18.31 -4.71 4.81
C GLY A 131 -18.74 -3.51 5.67
N PRO A 132 -17.79 -2.72 6.19
CA PRO A 132 -18.13 -1.51 6.93
C PRO A 132 -18.87 -0.52 6.00
N SER A 133 -19.85 0.18 6.56
CA SER A 133 -20.53 1.29 5.91
C SER A 133 -19.59 2.49 5.72
N GLU A 134 -19.92 3.40 4.81
CA GLU A 134 -19.11 4.62 4.58
C GLU A 134 -18.96 5.47 5.84
N VAL A 135 -20.00 5.51 6.68
CA VAL A 135 -19.96 6.18 7.97
C VAL A 135 -18.96 5.48 8.90
N GLU A 136 -18.92 4.14 8.96
CA GLU A 136 -17.93 3.44 9.78
C GLU A 136 -16.50 3.64 9.25
N VAL A 137 -16.31 3.58 7.92
CA VAL A 137 -15.01 3.83 7.29
C VAL A 137 -14.50 5.24 7.60
N SER A 138 -15.33 6.26 7.39
CA SER A 138 -14.99 7.65 7.71
C SER A 138 -14.72 7.84 9.21
N GLY A 139 -15.48 7.17 10.09
CA GLY A 139 -15.22 7.19 11.53
C GLY A 139 -13.88 6.58 11.91
N ILE A 140 -13.47 5.50 11.23
CA ILE A 140 -12.16 4.88 11.41
C ILE A 140 -11.06 5.81 10.89
N CYS A 141 -11.24 6.41 9.71
CA CYS A 141 -10.28 7.32 9.09
C CYS A 141 -10.08 8.59 9.93
N GLU A 142 -11.15 9.21 10.40
CA GLU A 142 -11.14 10.38 11.29
C GLU A 142 -10.51 10.01 12.65
N GLY A 143 -10.96 8.92 13.27
CA GLY A 143 -10.50 8.49 14.59
C GLY A 143 -9.02 8.08 14.63
N ARG A 144 -8.52 7.48 13.55
CA ARG A 144 -7.11 7.04 13.42
C ARG A 144 -6.24 8.02 12.64
N LYS A 145 -6.77 9.15 12.17
CA LYS A 145 -6.05 10.17 11.39
C LYS A 145 -5.31 9.60 10.17
N MET A 146 -5.95 8.67 9.45
CA MET A 146 -5.30 7.73 8.52
C MET A 146 -4.94 8.29 7.13
N ASN A 147 -5.20 9.56 6.84
CA ASN A 147 -5.12 10.09 5.47
C ASN A 147 -3.90 11.02 5.22
N VAL A 148 -3.03 11.20 6.22
CA VAL A 148 -1.92 12.16 6.14
C VAL A 148 -0.91 11.76 5.06
N ALA A 149 -0.50 10.48 5.03
CA ALA A 149 0.48 10.00 4.07
C ALA A 149 0.07 10.17 2.61
N HIS A 150 -1.21 9.96 2.30
CA HIS A 150 -1.72 10.09 0.93
C HIS A 150 -1.64 11.55 0.45
N GLY A 151 -2.12 12.49 1.27
CA GLY A 151 -2.02 13.92 0.98
C GLY A 151 -0.57 14.40 0.86
N LEU A 152 0.32 13.91 1.74
CA LEU A 152 1.76 14.21 1.67
C LEU A 152 2.43 13.67 0.40
N ALA A 153 2.07 12.47 -0.04
CA ALA A 153 2.60 11.88 -1.27
C ALA A 153 2.20 12.70 -2.50
N TRP A 154 0.91 13.03 -2.64
CA TRP A 154 0.43 13.88 -3.75
C TRP A 154 1.01 15.29 -3.72
N SER A 155 1.11 15.89 -2.53
CA SER A 155 1.74 17.20 -2.34
C SER A 155 3.21 17.19 -2.77
N PHE A 156 3.96 16.15 -2.40
CA PHE A 156 5.36 16.00 -2.80
C PHE A 156 5.51 15.73 -4.31
N TYR A 157 4.61 14.94 -4.89
CA TYR A 157 4.59 14.69 -6.31
C TYR A 157 4.28 15.96 -7.13
N LEU A 158 3.10 16.55 -6.95
CA LEU A 158 2.61 17.69 -7.74
C LEU A 158 3.35 19.00 -7.41
N GLY A 159 3.73 19.17 -6.14
CA GLY A 159 4.37 20.38 -5.64
C GLY A 159 5.88 20.42 -5.89
N TYR A 160 6.52 19.29 -6.17
CA TYR A 160 7.96 19.19 -6.28
C TYR A 160 8.43 18.22 -7.38
N LEU A 161 8.22 16.91 -7.25
CA LEU A 161 8.85 15.91 -8.12
C LEU A 161 8.47 16.06 -9.60
N GLN A 162 7.19 16.32 -9.90
CA GLN A 162 6.73 16.54 -11.28
C GLN A 162 7.45 17.73 -11.94
N LEU A 163 7.97 18.67 -11.17
CA LEU A 163 8.58 19.91 -11.66
C LEU A 163 10.06 19.74 -11.92
N VAL A 164 10.73 19.04 -11.00
CA VAL A 164 12.19 18.95 -10.96
C VAL A 164 12.73 17.76 -11.74
N LEU A 165 12.05 16.61 -11.69
CA LEU A 165 12.52 15.38 -12.36
C LEU A 165 12.64 15.52 -13.89
N PRO A 166 11.71 16.20 -14.61
CA PRO A 166 11.84 16.41 -16.05
C PRO A 166 13.08 17.22 -16.46
N ARG A 167 13.61 18.06 -15.56
CA ARG A 167 14.76 18.94 -15.81
C ARG A 167 16.08 18.38 -15.28
N LEU A 168 16.00 17.43 -14.36
CA LEU A 168 17.15 16.87 -13.65
C LEU A 168 18.26 16.34 -14.57
N GLU A 169 17.91 15.61 -15.63
CA GLU A 169 18.91 15.03 -16.54
C GLU A 169 19.76 16.11 -17.22
N ASN A 170 19.15 17.24 -17.59
CA ASN A 170 19.85 18.38 -18.17
C ASN A 170 20.76 19.05 -17.13
N SER A 171 20.28 19.22 -15.90
CA SER A 171 21.08 19.77 -14.80
C SER A 171 22.30 18.89 -14.50
N ILE A 172 22.13 17.57 -14.50
CA ILE A 172 23.21 16.59 -14.33
C ILE A 172 24.19 16.67 -15.50
N ALA A 173 23.71 16.71 -16.75
CA ALA A 173 24.56 16.82 -17.92
C ALA A 173 25.41 18.09 -17.91
N ALA A 174 24.81 19.23 -17.54
CA ALA A 174 25.51 20.50 -17.37
C ALA A 174 26.56 20.44 -16.26
N PHE A 175 26.23 19.82 -15.13
CA PHE A 175 27.16 19.60 -14.03
C PHE A 175 28.37 18.74 -14.45
N CYS A 176 28.13 17.62 -15.16
CA CYS A 176 29.18 16.75 -15.67
C CYS A 176 30.06 17.45 -16.73
N ALA A 177 29.48 18.33 -17.55
CA ALA A 177 30.23 19.10 -18.54
C ALA A 177 31.18 20.12 -17.89
N ALA A 178 30.74 20.77 -16.81
CA ALA A 178 31.59 21.68 -16.02
C ALA A 178 32.70 20.91 -15.27
N HIS A 179 32.44 19.67 -14.88
CA HIS A 179 33.34 18.84 -14.09
C HIS A 179 33.89 17.65 -14.88
N HIS A 180 34.80 17.91 -15.84
CA HIS A 180 35.46 16.87 -16.65
C HIS A 180 36.16 15.76 -15.84
N ARG A 181 36.52 16.01 -14.57
CA ARG A 181 37.12 15.01 -13.66
C ARG A 181 36.11 14.12 -12.94
N SER A 182 34.84 14.52 -12.87
CA SER A 182 33.77 13.78 -12.18
C SER A 182 33.03 12.83 -13.11
N THR A 183 33.13 13.02 -14.43
CA THR A 183 32.52 12.15 -15.45
C THR A 183 32.79 10.64 -15.27
N PRO A 184 34.00 10.16 -14.87
CA PRO A 184 34.22 8.73 -14.63
C PRO A 184 33.59 8.20 -13.34
N LEU A 185 33.21 9.08 -12.39
CA LEU A 185 32.56 8.73 -11.12
C LEU A 185 31.03 8.67 -11.23
N TRP A 186 30.46 9.27 -12.29
CA TRP A 186 29.04 9.24 -12.60
C TRP A 186 28.69 8.00 -13.45
N SER A 187 28.22 6.94 -12.80
CA SER A 187 27.69 5.74 -13.46
C SER A 187 26.31 6.00 -14.09
N ARG A 188 25.82 5.15 -15.00
CA ARG A 188 24.48 5.38 -15.60
C ARG A 188 23.33 5.36 -14.57
N GLY A 189 23.52 4.67 -13.44
CA GLY A 189 22.63 4.70 -12.27
C GLY A 189 22.65 6.02 -11.50
N SER A 190 23.73 6.80 -11.59
CA SER A 190 23.87 8.11 -10.91
C SER A 190 23.09 9.25 -11.59
N ARG A 191 22.57 9.05 -12.80
CA ARG A 191 21.78 10.06 -13.54
C ARG A 191 20.33 10.20 -13.06
N LYS A 192 19.98 9.56 -11.95
CA LYS A 192 18.66 9.59 -11.33
C LYS A 192 18.73 10.27 -9.98
N LEU A 193 17.62 10.85 -9.55
CA LEU A 193 17.49 11.33 -8.17
C LEU A 193 17.25 10.14 -7.24
N LEU A 194 18.16 9.92 -6.30
CA LEU A 194 17.96 8.94 -5.23
C LEU A 194 17.19 9.61 -4.09
N ILE A 195 15.97 9.12 -3.84
CA ILE A 195 15.08 9.65 -2.80
C ILE A 195 15.09 8.65 -1.63
N LEU A 196 15.66 9.07 -0.52
CA LEU A 196 15.78 8.29 0.71
C LEU A 196 14.51 8.38 1.54
N VAL A 197 13.99 7.22 1.95
CA VAL A 197 12.77 7.08 2.76
C VAL A 197 13.07 6.23 3.99
N PRO A 198 13.58 6.80 5.10
CA PRO A 198 13.75 6.06 6.34
C PRO A 198 12.43 5.76 7.04
N LEU A 199 12.25 4.50 7.44
CA LEU A 199 11.04 4.02 8.07
C LEU A 199 10.77 4.66 9.44
N SER A 200 11.83 5.00 10.17
CA SER A 200 11.75 5.78 11.41
C SER A 200 11.23 7.20 11.20
N ALA A 201 11.32 7.74 9.96
CA ALA A 201 11.14 9.17 9.62
C ALA A 201 12.06 10.13 10.39
N ASN A 202 13.01 9.63 11.16
CA ASN A 202 14.05 10.44 11.78
C ASN A 202 15.08 10.76 10.70
N ILE A 203 15.17 12.02 10.32
CA ILE A 203 16.09 12.48 9.26
C ILE A 203 16.99 13.58 9.81
N SER A 204 18.30 13.47 9.55
CA SER A 204 19.24 14.55 9.80
C SER A 204 19.12 15.67 8.78
N HIS A 205 19.71 16.82 9.12
CA HIS A 205 19.82 17.95 8.22
C HIS A 205 20.92 17.77 7.17
N LYS A 206 21.95 16.97 7.46
CA LYS A 206 23.06 16.69 6.55
C LYS A 206 23.31 15.19 6.51
N LEU A 207 23.44 14.66 5.29
CA LEU A 207 23.79 13.25 5.08
C LEU A 207 25.18 12.90 5.64
N GLU A 208 26.07 13.88 5.71
CA GLU A 208 27.44 13.74 6.24
C GLU A 208 27.45 13.47 7.76
N ASP A 209 26.40 13.89 8.47
CA ASP A 209 26.27 13.64 9.91
C ASP A 209 25.82 12.19 10.19
N GLU A 210 25.31 11.48 9.18
CA GLU A 210 24.78 10.11 9.31
C GLU A 210 25.81 9.04 8.92
N ASP A 211 26.74 9.34 8.00
CA ASP A 211 27.74 8.39 7.52
C ASP A 211 28.97 9.10 6.97
N ASP A 212 30.14 8.85 7.58
CA ASP A 212 31.43 9.45 7.21
C ASP A 212 31.89 9.13 5.78
N ASN A 213 31.33 8.08 5.15
CA ASN A 213 31.63 7.73 3.76
C ASN A 213 30.91 8.62 2.74
N ILE A 214 30.02 9.49 3.20
CA ILE A 214 29.25 10.42 2.38
C ILE A 214 29.81 11.82 2.60
N SER A 215 30.25 12.46 1.52
CA SER A 215 30.70 13.86 1.56
C SER A 215 29.96 14.70 0.53
N PHE A 216 29.51 15.89 0.92
CA PHE A 216 28.92 16.86 0.00
C PHE A 216 29.97 17.32 -1.02
N LEU A 217 29.58 17.36 -2.30
CA LEU A 217 30.44 17.80 -3.39
C LEU A 217 30.06 19.23 -3.81
N GLU A 218 28.88 19.38 -4.42
CA GLU A 218 28.36 20.66 -4.89
C GLU A 218 26.85 20.53 -5.17
N ASN A 219 26.16 21.65 -5.40
CA ASN A 219 24.79 21.65 -5.89
C ASN A 219 24.74 21.53 -7.42
N LEU A 220 23.69 20.90 -7.93
CA LEU A 220 23.34 20.98 -9.35
C LEU A 220 22.93 22.43 -9.72
N PRO A 221 23.04 22.81 -11.00
CA PRO A 221 22.58 24.11 -11.49
C PRO A 221 21.12 24.38 -11.08
N ASN A 222 20.86 25.62 -10.66
CA ASN A 222 19.56 26.05 -10.15
C ASN A 222 18.46 25.85 -11.19
N ASN A 223 17.35 25.24 -10.77
CA ASN A 223 16.12 25.19 -11.55
C ASN A 223 15.16 26.26 -11.02
N GLU A 224 14.94 27.32 -11.82
CA GLU A 224 14.03 28.40 -11.47
C GLU A 224 12.66 28.22 -12.14
N ILE A 225 11.60 28.37 -11.35
CA ILE A 225 10.21 28.25 -11.80
C ILE A 225 9.36 29.28 -11.07
N ASP A 226 8.53 30.03 -11.80
CA ASP A 226 7.53 30.90 -11.20
C ASP A 226 6.35 30.06 -10.70
N ARG A 227 5.95 30.22 -9.43
CA ARG A 227 4.86 29.42 -8.85
C ARG A 227 4.15 30.11 -7.70
N ALA A 228 2.82 30.03 -7.69
CA ALA A 228 1.97 30.52 -6.60
C ALA A 228 2.28 31.98 -6.19
N GLY A 229 2.52 32.86 -7.18
CA GLY A 229 2.87 34.27 -6.94
C GLY A 229 4.33 34.53 -6.58
N VAL A 230 5.16 33.49 -6.43
CA VAL A 230 6.61 33.61 -6.22
C VAL A 230 7.32 33.52 -7.56
N ARG A 231 8.01 34.60 -7.95
CA ARG A 231 8.86 34.63 -9.15
C ARG A 231 10.25 34.08 -8.83
N GLY A 232 10.84 33.34 -9.77
CA GLY A 232 12.18 32.78 -9.67
C GLY A 232 12.34 31.79 -8.50
N ARG A 233 11.33 30.95 -8.23
CA ARG A 233 11.47 29.97 -7.14
C ARG A 233 12.54 28.95 -7.52
N VAL A 234 13.62 28.91 -6.73
CA VAL A 234 14.78 28.05 -6.97
C VAL A 234 14.57 26.68 -6.33
N TYR A 235 14.70 25.63 -7.13
CA TYR A 235 14.79 24.24 -6.69
C TYR A 235 16.25 23.78 -6.80
N LYS A 236 16.81 23.32 -5.68
CA LYS A 236 18.21 22.89 -5.57
C LYS A 236 18.29 21.40 -5.28
N HIS A 237 19.28 20.75 -5.87
CA HIS A 237 19.64 19.38 -5.55
C HIS A 237 21.13 19.32 -5.24
N SER A 238 21.48 18.52 -4.24
CA SER A 238 22.85 18.33 -3.80
C SER A 238 23.44 17.07 -4.42
N VAL A 239 24.69 17.16 -4.89
CA VAL A 239 25.49 16.02 -5.32
C VAL A 239 26.40 15.60 -4.17
N TYR A 240 26.40 14.30 -3.89
CA TYR A 240 27.23 13.69 -2.87
C TYR A 240 28.20 12.70 -3.50
N ARG A 241 29.38 12.62 -2.90
CA ARG A 241 30.37 11.58 -3.17
C ARG A 241 30.26 10.51 -2.10
N VAL A 242 29.99 9.29 -2.52
CA VAL A 242 29.86 8.12 -1.65
C VAL A 242 31.03 7.18 -1.90
N LYS A 243 31.80 6.86 -0.86
CA LYS A 243 32.92 5.92 -0.94
C LYS A 243 32.46 4.51 -0.57
N ASP A 244 32.96 3.52 -1.28
CA ASP A 244 32.82 2.12 -0.88
C ASP A 244 33.90 1.74 0.15
N GLY A 245 33.73 0.56 0.77
CA GLY A 245 34.72 0.03 1.73
C GLY A 245 36.07 -0.34 1.14
N GLN A 246 36.24 -0.25 -0.19
CA GLN A 246 37.48 -0.52 -0.92
C GLN A 246 38.16 0.77 -1.43
N GLY A 247 37.57 1.94 -1.18
CA GLY A 247 38.08 3.25 -1.58
C GLY A 247 37.62 3.76 -2.96
N ALA A 248 36.78 3.02 -3.69
CA ALA A 248 36.14 3.53 -4.90
C ALA A 248 35.06 4.56 -4.55
N ALA A 249 34.97 5.62 -5.34
CA ALA A 249 34.03 6.72 -5.10
C ALA A 249 32.98 6.79 -6.21
N HIS A 250 31.75 7.11 -5.83
CA HIS A 250 30.63 7.31 -6.74
C HIS A 250 29.95 8.63 -6.44
N ASP A 251 29.72 9.43 -7.48
CA ASP A 251 29.02 10.70 -7.35
C ASP A 251 27.53 10.49 -7.71
N CYS A 252 26.60 11.01 -6.90
CA CYS A 252 25.16 10.87 -7.15
C CYS A 252 24.34 12.02 -6.55
N ALA A 253 23.17 12.30 -7.13
CA ALA A 253 22.20 13.24 -6.57
C ALA A 253 21.28 12.50 -5.58
N VAL A 254 21.30 12.92 -4.32
CA VAL A 254 20.62 12.23 -3.22
C VAL A 254 19.89 13.24 -2.34
N GLU A 255 18.69 12.91 -1.91
CA GLU A 255 17.91 13.71 -0.95
C GLU A 255 17.00 12.83 -0.10
N TYR A 256 16.66 13.30 1.10
CA TYR A 256 15.56 12.72 1.87
C TYR A 256 14.21 13.17 1.34
N ALA A 257 13.21 12.29 1.42
CA ALA A 257 11.82 12.69 1.21
C ALA A 257 11.38 13.66 2.33
N THR A 258 11.35 14.95 2.02
CA THR A 258 11.02 16.03 2.97
C THR A 258 9.71 15.83 3.75
N PRO A 259 8.62 15.28 3.17
CA PRO A 259 7.38 15.05 3.92
C PRO A 259 7.52 14.14 5.15
N LEU A 260 8.57 13.31 5.22
CA LEU A 260 8.84 12.48 6.38
C LEU A 260 9.16 13.32 7.63
N LEU A 261 9.79 14.49 7.46
CA LEU A 261 10.02 15.43 8.56
C LEU A 261 8.70 15.89 9.18
N THR A 262 7.67 16.10 8.36
CA THR A 262 6.33 16.46 8.83
C THR A 262 5.75 15.33 9.67
N LEU A 263 5.84 14.07 9.20
CA LEU A 263 5.38 12.91 9.98
C LEU A 263 6.14 12.76 11.29
N TYR A 264 7.46 12.99 11.29
CA TYR A 264 8.26 12.95 12.50
C TYR A 264 7.86 14.03 13.49
N ARG A 265 7.73 15.29 13.05
CA ARG A 265 7.29 16.40 13.92
C ARG A 265 5.88 16.19 14.46
N MET A 266 4.96 15.71 13.63
CA MET A 266 3.62 15.34 14.10
C MET A 266 3.68 14.27 15.20
N SER A 267 4.67 13.37 15.18
CA SER A 267 4.80 12.35 16.22
C SER A 267 5.33 12.86 17.56
N GLN A 268 6.02 14.00 17.55
CA GLN A 268 6.51 14.65 18.76
C GLN A 268 5.47 15.57 19.39
N GLU A 269 4.47 16.00 18.61
CA GLU A 269 3.39 16.85 19.06
C GLU A 269 2.29 16.04 19.76
N ARG A 270 2.17 16.21 21.09
CA ARG A 270 1.15 15.50 21.90
C ARG A 270 -0.28 15.79 21.42
N SER A 271 -0.53 17.00 20.95
CA SER A 271 -1.83 17.44 20.42
C SER A 271 -2.22 16.72 19.13
N ALA A 272 -1.24 16.23 18.37
CA ALA A 272 -1.49 15.52 17.13
C ALA A 272 -2.00 14.10 17.36
N GLY A 273 -1.90 13.53 18.57
CA GLY A 273 -2.35 12.17 18.86
C GLY A 273 -1.81 11.14 17.88
N PHE A 274 -0.57 11.34 17.45
CA PHE A 274 0.13 10.59 16.41
C PHE A 274 1.39 10.02 17.05
N GLY A 275 1.46 8.71 17.24
CA GLY A 275 2.60 8.07 17.91
C GLY A 275 3.62 7.51 16.93
N GLU A 276 4.67 6.90 17.47
CA GLU A 276 5.65 6.17 16.67
C GLU A 276 5.02 5.01 15.84
N PRO A 277 4.15 4.15 16.39
CA PRO A 277 3.53 3.09 15.60
C PRO A 277 2.74 3.61 14.40
N GLU A 278 1.95 4.67 14.61
CA GLU A 278 1.18 5.36 13.56
C GLU A 278 2.12 6.00 12.54
N ARG A 279 3.21 6.63 12.99
CA ARG A 279 4.25 7.20 12.12
C ARG A 279 4.80 6.17 11.15
N ARG A 280 5.29 5.04 11.64
CA ARG A 280 5.87 3.98 10.79
C ARG A 280 4.88 3.48 9.75
N GLN A 281 3.62 3.29 10.15
CA GLN A 281 2.56 2.88 9.23
C GLN A 281 2.31 3.94 8.14
N GLN A 282 2.27 5.22 8.51
CA GLN A 282 2.10 6.30 7.54
C GLN A 282 3.31 6.45 6.61
N VAL A 283 4.54 6.20 7.06
CA VAL A 283 5.73 6.19 6.18
C VAL A 283 5.62 5.11 5.11
N LEU A 284 5.20 3.90 5.47
CA LEU A 284 4.97 2.81 4.50
C LEU A 284 3.86 3.14 3.52
N LEU A 285 2.77 3.77 4.00
CA LEU A 285 1.68 4.21 3.14
C LEU A 285 2.12 5.34 2.20
N PHE A 286 2.95 6.26 2.68
CA PHE A 286 3.55 7.34 1.89
C PHE A 286 4.43 6.75 0.78
N TYR A 287 5.33 5.83 1.14
CA TYR A 287 6.22 5.15 0.20
C TYR A 287 5.42 4.46 -0.91
N ARG A 288 4.42 3.65 -0.54
CA ARG A 288 3.59 2.93 -1.52
C ARG A 288 2.81 3.89 -2.42
N THR A 289 2.13 4.87 -1.83
CA THR A 289 1.36 5.86 -2.60
C THR A 289 2.25 6.63 -3.57
N LEU A 290 3.42 7.07 -3.10
CA LEU A 290 4.36 7.82 -3.93
C LEU A 290 4.93 6.95 -5.06
N GLN A 291 5.21 5.67 -4.78
CA GLN A 291 5.64 4.70 -5.78
C GLN A 291 4.58 4.54 -6.87
N ASP A 292 3.32 4.30 -6.49
CA ASP A 292 2.21 4.11 -7.43
C ASP A 292 2.03 5.33 -8.35
N VAL A 293 2.01 6.53 -7.78
CA VAL A 293 1.85 7.79 -8.53
C VAL A 293 3.02 8.04 -9.49
N LEU A 294 4.26 7.78 -9.05
CA LEU A 294 5.44 7.99 -9.89
C LEU A 294 5.59 6.95 -11.00
N GLU A 295 5.14 5.71 -10.78
CA GLU A 295 5.16 4.65 -11.80
C GLU A 295 4.15 4.93 -12.93
N GLN A 296 3.02 5.55 -12.60
CA GLN A 296 2.00 5.99 -13.56
C GLN A 296 2.40 7.26 -14.33
N SER A 297 3.32 8.07 -13.78
CA SER A 297 3.77 9.32 -14.39
C SER A 297 4.82 9.09 -15.48
N LEU A 298 4.46 9.31 -16.75
CA LEU A 298 5.37 9.15 -17.89
C LEU A 298 6.59 10.07 -17.83
N GLU A 299 6.43 11.28 -17.28
CA GLU A 299 7.48 12.29 -17.21
C GLU A 299 8.52 11.96 -16.12
N CYS A 300 8.08 11.34 -15.02
CA CYS A 300 8.93 11.04 -13.88
C CYS A 300 9.55 9.64 -13.96
N ARG A 301 8.91 8.70 -14.66
CA ARG A 301 9.36 7.32 -14.76
C ARG A 301 10.81 7.26 -15.25
N ASN A 302 11.60 6.38 -14.65
CA ASN A 302 13.04 6.16 -14.89
C ASN A 302 13.99 7.33 -14.51
N ARG A 303 13.50 8.42 -13.91
CA ARG A 303 14.33 9.56 -13.49
C ARG A 303 14.62 9.62 -11.99
N TYR A 304 14.01 8.73 -11.22
CA TYR A 304 14.17 8.63 -9.77
C TYR A 304 14.48 7.19 -9.36
N LYS A 305 14.93 7.03 -8.12
CA LYS A 305 14.98 5.76 -7.41
C LYS A 305 14.51 6.00 -5.97
N LEU A 306 13.43 5.35 -5.57
CA LEU A 306 13.00 5.33 -4.18
C LEU A 306 13.81 4.28 -3.42
N ILE A 307 14.36 4.66 -2.26
CA ILE A 307 15.14 3.79 -1.39
C ILE A 307 14.49 3.79 0.00
N LEU A 308 13.80 2.70 0.34
CA LEU A 308 13.27 2.49 1.68
C LEU A 308 14.40 2.03 2.62
N LEU A 309 14.67 2.79 3.68
CA LEU A 309 15.68 2.45 4.68
C LEU A 309 14.99 1.83 5.91
N SER A 310 15.37 0.60 6.22
CA SER A 310 14.88 -0.15 7.38
C SER A 310 15.78 0.07 8.59
N ASP A 311 15.17 0.15 9.78
CA ASP A 311 15.89 0.34 11.05
C ASP A 311 16.69 -0.90 11.51
N GLU A 312 16.61 -2.04 10.80
CA GLU A 312 17.31 -3.28 11.17
C GLU A 312 18.84 -3.16 11.17
N HIS A 313 19.38 -2.11 10.57
CA HIS A 313 20.81 -1.92 10.36
C HIS A 313 21.29 -0.56 10.89
N GLU A 314 20.53 0.09 11.78
CA GLU A 314 20.97 1.35 12.42
C GLU A 314 22.28 1.19 13.23
N ASP A 315 22.61 -0.04 13.64
CA ASP A 315 23.86 -0.33 14.37
C ASP A 315 25.12 -0.30 13.48
N ASP A 316 24.99 -0.33 12.16
CA ASP A 316 26.11 -0.21 11.22
C ASP A 316 26.31 1.27 10.84
N PRO A 317 27.41 1.92 11.27
CA PRO A 317 27.64 3.35 11.03
C PRO A 317 27.79 3.68 9.53
N HIS A 318 28.01 2.66 8.69
CA HIS A 318 28.11 2.82 7.23
C HIS A 318 26.92 2.24 6.47
N PHE A 319 25.78 2.05 7.15
CA PHE A 319 24.58 1.49 6.53
C PHE A 319 24.09 2.32 5.36
N LEU A 320 24.10 3.66 5.49
CA LEU A 320 23.53 4.57 4.51
C LEU A 320 24.32 4.57 3.19
N SER A 321 25.64 4.71 3.26
CA SER A 321 26.53 4.61 2.09
C SER A 321 26.38 3.26 1.39
N LYS A 322 26.37 2.15 2.14
CA LYS A 322 26.12 0.80 1.61
C LYS A 322 24.76 0.69 0.93
N ALA A 323 23.71 1.27 1.50
CA ALA A 323 22.36 1.26 0.93
C ALA A 323 22.31 2.03 -0.41
N ILE A 324 22.96 3.20 -0.48
CA ILE A 324 23.05 4.00 -1.71
C ILE A 324 23.82 3.24 -2.80
N LEU A 325 25.01 2.73 -2.48
CA LEU A 325 25.87 2.01 -3.43
C LEU A 325 25.18 0.75 -3.99
N ARG A 326 24.48 -0.02 -3.16
CA ARG A 326 23.68 -1.18 -3.61
C ARG A 326 22.67 -0.82 -4.70
N HIS A 327 22.07 0.37 -4.62
CA HIS A 327 21.10 0.84 -5.62
C HIS A 327 21.77 1.40 -6.88
N LEU A 328 22.95 1.98 -6.75
CA LEU A 328 23.77 2.40 -7.89
C LEU A 328 24.29 1.19 -8.70
N ASP A 329 24.77 0.14 -8.03
CA ASP A 329 25.33 -1.07 -8.67
C ASP A 329 24.28 -1.96 -9.37
N ARG A 330 23.08 -2.07 -8.78
CA ARG A 330 21.96 -2.81 -9.39
C ARG A 330 21.51 -2.19 -10.71
N ASP A 331 21.57 -0.87 -10.82
CA ASP A 331 21.23 -0.15 -12.05
C ASP A 331 22.35 -0.29 -13.12
N ILE A 332 23.58 -0.64 -12.73
CA ILE A 332 24.69 -0.96 -13.65
C ILE A 332 24.57 -2.39 -14.21
N SER A 333 24.13 -3.35 -13.40
CA SER A 333 24.07 -4.78 -13.77
C SER A 333 22.81 -5.20 -14.54
N GLY A 334 21.77 -4.37 -14.57
CA GLY A 334 20.50 -4.65 -15.27
C GLY A 334 20.53 -4.58 -16.81
N TRP A 335 21.69 -4.32 -17.45
CA TRP A 335 21.81 -4.23 -18.90
C TRP A 335 23.00 -5.07 -19.42
N PRO A 336 22.78 -6.11 -20.24
CA PRO A 336 23.87 -6.85 -20.87
C PRO A 336 24.34 -6.13 -22.14
N CYS A 337 25.18 -5.09 -22.00
CA CYS A 337 25.99 -4.54 -23.09
C CYS A 337 27.00 -3.55 -22.46
N CYS A 338 28.31 -3.76 -22.39
CA CYS A 338 29.24 -4.14 -23.45
C CYS A 338 30.45 -4.87 -22.86
N LYS A 339 30.60 -6.18 -23.15
CA LYS A 339 31.90 -6.89 -23.08
C LYS A 339 32.59 -6.99 -24.44
N HIS A 340 32.17 -6.20 -25.42
CA HIS A 340 32.83 -6.13 -26.73
C HIS A 340 33.38 -4.74 -26.99
N LEU A 341 34.43 -4.36 -26.26
CA LEU A 341 35.43 -3.43 -26.79
C LEU A 341 36.81 -3.59 -26.14
N GLN A 342 37.24 -4.82 -25.90
CA GLN A 342 38.65 -5.14 -25.63
C GLN A 342 38.89 -6.56 -26.12
N LEU A 343 39.11 -6.71 -27.44
CA LEU A 343 39.76 -7.86 -28.12
C LEU A 343 39.59 -7.68 -29.63
N ARG A 344 40.13 -6.59 -30.20
CA ARG A 344 40.46 -6.51 -31.62
C ARG A 344 41.77 -5.75 -31.81
N SER A 345 42.85 -6.43 -31.45
CA SER A 345 44.20 -6.16 -31.95
C SER A 345 44.97 -7.48 -32.05
N SER A 346 44.58 -8.34 -33.00
CA SER A 346 45.44 -9.39 -33.56
C SER A 346 44.81 -10.03 -34.80
N SER A 347 44.92 -9.29 -35.91
CA SER A 347 45.41 -9.75 -37.21
C SER A 347 45.38 -11.26 -37.58
N ARG A 348 44.59 -11.54 -38.64
CA ARG A 348 44.84 -12.42 -39.82
C ARG A 348 44.72 -13.95 -39.69
N ARG A 349 43.73 -14.53 -40.39
CA ARG A 349 43.93 -15.45 -41.55
C ARG A 349 42.60 -15.77 -42.28
N SER A 350 42.79 -16.22 -43.53
CA SER A 350 41.91 -16.27 -44.72
C SER A 350 40.74 -17.28 -44.74
N PRO A 351 39.84 -17.21 -45.75
CA PRO A 351 38.51 -17.81 -45.77
C PRO A 351 38.44 -19.14 -46.56
N ASN A 352 37.44 -20.00 -46.27
CA ASN A 352 36.91 -20.94 -47.27
C ASN A 352 35.60 -21.66 -46.84
N LYS A 353 34.50 -21.33 -47.57
CA LYS A 353 33.48 -22.25 -48.16
C LYS A 353 32.53 -23.06 -47.23
N PRO A 354 31.39 -23.61 -47.72
CA PRO A 354 30.12 -22.89 -47.88
C PRO A 354 28.89 -23.61 -47.26
N ARG A 355 27.73 -22.93 -47.25
CA ARG A 355 26.40 -23.49 -46.93
C ARG A 355 25.99 -24.63 -47.88
N PRO A 356 25.09 -25.52 -47.44
CA PRO A 356 24.06 -26.07 -48.31
C PRO A 356 22.67 -25.50 -47.98
N ARG A 357 21.85 -25.50 -49.02
CA ARG A 357 20.48 -25.00 -49.10
C ARG A 357 19.65 -26.17 -49.68
N LYS A 358 18.43 -26.35 -49.17
CA LYS A 358 17.16 -26.67 -49.87
C LYS A 358 16.40 -27.93 -49.40
N THR A 359 15.09 -27.69 -49.22
CA THR A 359 13.88 -28.49 -49.58
C THR A 359 13.63 -29.79 -48.81
N THR A 360 12.40 -30.17 -48.41
CA THR A 360 11.07 -29.93 -49.02
C THR A 360 9.93 -30.17 -48.02
N ALA A 361 8.79 -29.56 -48.33
CA ALA A 361 7.44 -29.65 -47.80
C ALA A 361 6.93 -31.01 -47.26
N LEU A 362 6.06 -30.95 -46.24
CA LEU A 362 4.80 -31.70 -46.27
C LEU A 362 3.69 -30.97 -45.49
N THR A 363 2.58 -30.81 -46.19
CA THR A 363 1.25 -30.30 -45.83
C THR A 363 0.62 -30.95 -44.58
N LYS A 364 -0.20 -30.20 -43.81
CA LYS A 364 -1.68 -30.37 -43.73
C LYS A 364 -2.33 -29.64 -42.54
N HIS A 365 -3.45 -28.98 -42.87
CA HIS A 365 -4.67 -28.72 -42.08
C HIS A 365 -4.67 -27.80 -40.84
N ALA A 366 -5.30 -26.63 -41.05
CA ALA A 366 -6.10 -25.91 -40.05
C ALA A 366 -7.47 -26.59 -39.85
N PRO A 367 -8.08 -26.42 -38.67
CA PRO A 367 -9.44 -25.87 -38.59
C PRO A 367 -9.48 -24.75 -37.52
N ASP A 368 -9.97 -23.56 -37.85
CA ASP A 368 -11.37 -23.11 -37.89
C ASP A 368 -11.94 -22.71 -36.52
N GLN A 369 -12.60 -21.57 -36.54
CA GLN A 369 -13.03 -20.73 -35.45
C GLN A 369 -14.27 -21.32 -34.76
N THR A 370 -14.24 -21.43 -33.42
CA THR A 370 -15.46 -21.61 -32.62
C THR A 370 -15.76 -20.35 -31.81
N ARG A 371 -16.91 -19.77 -32.12
CA ARG A 371 -17.63 -18.70 -31.41
C ARG A 371 -17.84 -19.01 -29.92
N PRO A 372 -18.04 -17.99 -29.07
CA PRO A 372 -18.26 -18.17 -27.65
C PRO A 372 -19.60 -18.84 -27.35
N HIS A 373 -19.55 -19.84 -26.47
CA HIS A 373 -20.74 -20.48 -25.89
C HIS A 373 -21.55 -19.47 -25.07
N VAL A 374 -22.81 -19.29 -25.47
CA VAL A 374 -23.88 -18.72 -24.63
C VAL A 374 -24.16 -19.74 -23.51
N PRO A 375 -24.13 -19.37 -22.22
CA PRO A 375 -24.58 -20.27 -21.17
C PRO A 375 -26.11 -20.33 -21.22
N VAL A 376 -26.61 -21.54 -21.44
CA VAL A 376 -28.01 -21.94 -21.30
C VAL A 376 -28.54 -21.52 -19.92
N GLU A 377 -29.65 -20.78 -19.91
CA GLU A 377 -30.39 -20.47 -18.69
C GLU A 377 -31.01 -21.75 -18.12
N LEU A 378 -30.60 -22.13 -16.90
CA LEU A 378 -31.31 -23.11 -16.08
C LEU A 378 -32.46 -22.38 -15.35
N PRO A 379 -33.73 -22.73 -15.62
CA PRO A 379 -34.85 -22.17 -14.89
C PRO A 379 -34.89 -22.81 -13.50
N GLY A 380 -34.63 -22.02 -12.44
CA GLY A 380 -34.78 -22.48 -11.06
C GLY A 380 -33.72 -22.05 -10.04
N ALA A 381 -32.75 -21.18 -10.39
CA ALA A 381 -31.80 -20.71 -9.39
C ALA A 381 -32.50 -19.89 -8.28
N PRO A 382 -32.36 -20.27 -6.98
CA PRO A 382 -33.01 -19.57 -5.88
C PRO A 382 -32.56 -18.10 -5.82
N LEU A 383 -33.47 -17.22 -5.40
CA LEU A 383 -33.31 -15.75 -5.39
C LEU A 383 -31.96 -15.29 -4.80
N VAL A 384 -31.46 -16.02 -3.78
CA VAL A 384 -30.16 -15.80 -3.13
C VAL A 384 -28.98 -15.92 -4.10
N VAL A 385 -28.98 -16.91 -5.01
CA VAL A 385 -27.90 -17.10 -5.99
C VAL A 385 -27.93 -16.00 -7.05
N LYS A 386 -29.12 -15.51 -7.43
CA LYS A 386 -29.26 -14.36 -8.34
C LYS A 386 -28.77 -13.06 -7.67
N ILE A 387 -29.08 -12.84 -6.40
CA ILE A 387 -28.60 -11.69 -5.62
C ILE A 387 -27.08 -11.75 -5.44
N ILE A 388 -26.51 -12.92 -5.12
CA ILE A 388 -25.06 -13.12 -5.01
C ILE A 388 -24.39 -12.83 -6.35
N ARG A 389 -24.90 -13.37 -7.46
CA ARG A 389 -24.34 -13.14 -8.80
C ARG A 389 -24.39 -11.67 -9.22
N HIS A 390 -25.47 -10.97 -8.87
CA HIS A 390 -25.64 -9.55 -9.14
C HIS A 390 -24.72 -8.67 -8.26
N LYS A 391 -24.55 -9.00 -6.97
CA LYS A 391 -23.63 -8.31 -6.07
C LYS A 391 -22.16 -8.58 -6.38
N VAL A 392 -21.80 -9.79 -6.82
CA VAL A 392 -20.43 -10.10 -7.26
C VAL A 392 -20.09 -9.32 -8.54
N LYS A 393 -21.02 -9.23 -9.51
CA LYS A 393 -20.85 -8.35 -10.67
C LYS A 393 -20.70 -6.88 -10.28
N ARG A 394 -21.48 -6.41 -9.30
CA ARG A 394 -21.39 -5.04 -8.78
C ARG A 394 -20.10 -4.78 -8.01
N TYR A 395 -19.56 -5.77 -7.28
CA TYR A 395 -18.28 -5.67 -6.58
C TYR A 395 -17.10 -5.52 -7.54
N TYR A 396 -17.10 -6.26 -8.65
CA TYR A 396 -16.08 -6.07 -9.71
C TYR A 396 -16.25 -4.73 -10.44
N TRP A 397 -17.48 -4.25 -10.62
CA TRP A 397 -17.76 -2.95 -11.22
C TRP A 397 -17.37 -1.77 -10.29
N ASP A 398 -17.67 -1.86 -8.99
CA ASP A 398 -17.33 -0.85 -7.96
C ASP A 398 -15.83 -0.81 -7.62
N GLN A 399 -15.08 -1.90 -7.89
CA GLN A 399 -13.61 -1.90 -7.83
C GLN A 399 -13.02 -1.12 -9.01
N GLN A 400 -13.59 -1.28 -10.21
CA GLN A 400 -13.20 -0.55 -11.40
C GLN A 400 -13.63 0.93 -11.36
N GLU A 401 -14.82 1.24 -10.81
CA GLU A 401 -15.26 2.62 -10.55
C GLU A 401 -14.49 3.29 -9.40
N ARG A 402 -13.98 2.56 -8.40
CA ARG A 402 -13.09 3.15 -7.37
C ARG A 402 -11.72 3.56 -7.92
N GLU A 403 -11.27 2.92 -9.01
CA GLU A 403 -10.09 3.35 -9.75
C GLU A 403 -10.39 4.56 -10.65
N GLU A 404 -11.61 4.69 -11.19
CA GLU A 404 -12.03 5.83 -12.03
C GLU A 404 -12.52 7.08 -11.26
N PHE A 405 -13.10 6.94 -10.05
CA PHE A 405 -13.64 8.07 -9.29
C PHE A 405 -12.56 9.00 -8.71
N CYS A 406 -11.29 8.59 -8.75
CA CYS A 406 -10.14 9.43 -8.44
C CYS A 406 -9.57 10.20 -9.65
N LEU A 407 -10.17 10.07 -10.85
CA LEU A 407 -9.57 10.52 -12.11
C LEU A 407 -10.33 11.60 -12.90
N HIS A 408 -11.45 12.17 -12.42
CA HIS A 408 -12.12 13.26 -13.13
C HIS A 408 -12.49 14.47 -12.23
N PRO A 409 -12.10 15.71 -12.60
CA PRO A 409 -12.68 16.90 -12.01
C PRO A 409 -14.13 17.07 -12.46
N LEU A 410 -15.00 17.50 -11.54
CA LEU A 410 -16.41 17.82 -11.78
C LEU A 410 -16.58 18.78 -12.97
N PRO A 411 -17.64 18.64 -13.79
CA PRO A 411 -17.86 19.51 -14.94
C PRO A 411 -18.22 20.93 -14.49
N GLU A 412 -17.58 21.89 -15.15
CA GLU A 412 -17.85 23.32 -15.05
C GLU A 412 -19.17 23.63 -15.74
N GLN A 413 -20.22 23.98 -14.99
CA GLN A 413 -21.40 24.63 -15.55
C GLN A 413 -22.07 25.61 -14.55
N GLU A 414 -22.01 26.88 -14.97
CA GLU A 414 -22.90 28.01 -14.70
C GLU A 414 -23.05 28.58 -13.27
N THR A 415 -22.22 29.59 -12.99
CA THR A 415 -22.65 30.80 -12.26
C THR A 415 -22.21 32.06 -13.01
N LYS A 416 -22.93 32.38 -14.09
CA LYS A 416 -23.08 33.77 -14.54
C LYS A 416 -24.20 34.41 -13.72
N HIS A 417 -24.02 35.69 -13.38
CA HIS A 417 -24.88 36.57 -12.57
C HIS A 417 -24.63 36.52 -11.07
N LEU A 418 -23.68 37.33 -10.62
CA LEU A 418 -23.80 38.19 -9.42
C LEU A 418 -22.55 39.08 -9.33
N TRP A 419 -22.53 40.11 -10.18
CA TRP A 419 -21.78 41.35 -9.98
C TRP A 419 -22.67 42.47 -10.49
N ASP A 420 -23.56 42.95 -9.62
CA ASP A 420 -24.02 44.33 -9.53
C ASP A 420 -23.88 44.76 -8.07
#